data_AF-A0A367JQS0-F1
#
_entry.id   AF-A0A367JQS0-F1
#
_cell.length_a   1.000
_cell.length_b   1.000
_cell.length_c   1.000
_cell.angle_alpha   90.00
_cell.angle_beta   90.00
_cell.angle_gamma   90.00
#
_symmetry.space_group_name_H-M   'P 1'
#
loop_
_entity.id
_entity.type
_entity.pdbx_description
1 polymer ?
#
loop_
_entity_poly.entity_id
_entity_poly.type
_entity_poly.pdbx_seq_one_letter_code
_entity_poly.pdbx_strand_id
1 'polypeptide(L)' 'MSTGKIYSAVYSGVQVYEMMIHGIATMVRGSDSYLNATQILKVAGFEKTQRTKILDQEDLKDYDKVQGGYGKYQGT' A
#
# COMPACT_ATOMS: atom_id res chain seq x y z
N MET A 1 20.67 4.00 12.28
CA MET A 1 19.34 3.85 11.66
C MET A 1 19.51 2.84 10.55
N SER A 2 18.83 1.68 10.58
CA SER A 2 18.92 0.74 9.46
C SER A 2 18.27 1.41 8.25
N THR A 3 19.07 1.78 7.26
CA THR A 3 18.57 2.19 5.94
C THR A 3 17.69 1.07 5.40
N GLY A 4 16.38 1.27 5.41
CA GLY A 4 15.42 0.29 4.89
C GLY A 4 15.79 -0.06 3.46
N LYS A 5 15.95 -1.36 3.19
CA LYS A 5 16.21 -1.82 1.82
C LYS A 5 14.95 -1.61 0.99
N ILE A 6 15.12 -0.92 -0.14
CA ILE A 6 14.08 -0.74 -1.16
C ILE A 6 14.34 -1.78 -2.25
N TYR A 7 13.28 -2.48 -2.65
CA TYR A 7 13.31 -3.48 -3.72
C TYR A 7 12.44 -3.00 -4.88
N SER A 8 12.87 -3.28 -6.11
CA SER A 8 12.06 -3.09 -7.31
C SER A 8 11.36 -4.40 -7.65
N ALA A 9 10.05 -4.35 -7.90
CA ALA A 9 9.25 -5.52 -8.25
C ALA A 9 8.14 -5.16 -9.22
N VAL A 10 7.61 -6.15 -9.96
CA VAL A 10 6.45 -5.98 -10.84
C VAL A 10 5.34 -6.91 -10.39
N TYR A 11 4.18 -6.35 -10.06
CA TYR A 11 2.98 -7.11 -9.69
C TYR A 11 1.85 -6.82 -10.66
N SER A 12 1.31 -7.87 -11.28
CA SER A 12 0.22 -7.74 -12.27
C SER A 12 0.52 -6.73 -13.39
N GLY A 13 1.78 -6.64 -13.83
CA GLY A 13 2.23 -5.69 -14.85
C GLY A 13 2.49 -4.26 -14.35
N VAL A 14 2.28 -3.98 -13.05
CA VAL A 14 2.56 -2.68 -12.44
C VAL A 14 3.93 -2.71 -11.76
N GLN A 15 4.81 -1.79 -12.17
CA GLN A 15 6.09 -1.57 -11.50
C GLN A 15 5.87 -0.91 -10.14
N VAL A 16 6.47 -1.49 -9.10
CA VAL A 16 6.43 -0.97 -7.73
C VAL A 16 7.83 -0.92 -7.11
N TYR A 17 7.99 -0.03 -6.14
CA TYR A 17 9.08 -0.02 -5.18
C TYR A 17 8.55 -0.48 -3.83
N GLU A 18 9.05 -1.60 -3.32
CA GLU A 18 8.62 -2.20 -2.06
C GLU A 18 9.67 -1.99 -0.97
N MET A 19 9.21 -1.64 0.23
CA MET A 19 10.01 -1.60 1.45
C MET A 19 9.29 -2.36 2.56
N MET A 20 10.05 -3.08 3.39
CA MET A 20 9.53 -3.71 4.59
C MET A 20 9.63 -2.75 5.78
N ILE A 21 8.48 -2.40 6.38
CA ILE A 21 8.37 -1.54 7.56
C ILE A 21 7.65 -2.33 8.65
N HIS A 22 8.31 -2.58 9.79
CA HIS A 22 7.77 -3.39 10.89
C HIS A 22 7.17 -4.74 10.44
N GLY A 23 7.80 -5.41 9.47
CA GLY A 23 7.33 -6.69 8.92
C GLY A 23 6.15 -6.57 7.94
N ILE A 24 5.73 -5.36 7.60
CA ILE A 24 4.66 -5.08 6.63
C ILE A 24 5.29 -4.55 5.35
N ALA A 25 4.91 -5.13 4.22
CA ALA A 25 5.26 -4.62 2.91
C ALA A 25 4.53 -3.30 2.66
N THR A 26 5.29 -2.27 2.30
CA THR A 26 4.79 -0.96 1.84
C THR A 26 5.28 -0.72 0.43
N MET A 27 4.38 -0.36 -0.47
CA MET A 27 4.62 -0.26 -1.90
C MET A 27 4.30 1.13 -2.42
N VAL A 28 5.15 1.58 -3.35
CA VAL A 28 4.96 2.80 -4.13
C VAL A 28 4.90 2.42 -5.60
N ARG A 29 3.88 2.87 -6.32
CA ARG A 29 3.74 2.62 -7.76
C ARG A 29 4.72 3.49 -8.55
N GLY A 30 5.48 2.89 -9.45
CA GLY A 30 6.56 3.56 -10.15
C GLY A 30 6.12 4.59 -11.20
N SER A 31 4.90 4.48 -11.72
CA SER A 31 4.38 5.35 -12.79
C SER A 31 3.95 6.72 -12.30
N ASP A 32 3.35 6.79 -11.11
CA ASP A 32 2.65 7.97 -10.59
C ASP A 32 2.98 8.25 -9.11
N SER A 33 3.84 7.44 -8.49
CA SER A 33 4.21 7.53 -7.08
C SER A 33 3.06 7.37 -6.10
N TYR A 34 1.95 6.72 -6.49
CA TYR A 34 0.87 6.41 -5.55
C TYR A 34 1.34 5.40 -4.49
N LEU A 35 0.88 5.62 -3.28
CA LEU A 35 1.16 4.78 -2.12
C LEU A 35 -0.05 3.91 -1.80
N ASN A 36 0.19 2.66 -1.40
CA ASN A 36 -0.89 1.81 -0.88
C ASN A 36 -1.23 2.25 0.55
N ALA A 37 -2.30 3.02 0.68
CA ALA A 37 -2.86 3.52 1.94
C ALA A 37 -3.24 2.37 2.89
N THR A 38 -3.72 1.23 2.37
CA THR A 38 -4.02 0.07 3.23
C THR A 38 -2.78 -0.43 3.96
N GLN A 39 -1.63 -0.49 3.28
CA GLN A 39 -0.36 -0.90 3.87
C GLN A 39 0.15 0.12 4.88
N ILE A 40 0.04 1.42 4.60
CA ILE A 40 0.40 2.50 5.53
C ILE A 40 -0.41 2.40 6.83
N LEU A 41 -1.73 2.21 6.71
CA LEU A 41 -2.60 2.08 7.89
C LEU A 41 -2.30 0.81 8.70
N LYS A 42 -1.85 -0.27 8.05
CA LYS A 42 -1.35 -1.46 8.77
C LYS A 42 -0.07 -1.15 9.53
N VAL A 43 0.87 -0.41 8.93
CA VAL A 43 2.12 0.01 9.59
C VAL A 43 1.81 0.87 10.81
N ALA A 44 0.79 1.71 10.73
CA ALA A 44 0.30 2.53 11.84
C ALA A 44 -0.47 1.75 12.93
N GLY A 45 -0.68 0.44 12.76
CA GLY A 45 -1.32 -0.42 13.76
C GLY A 45 -2.85 -0.38 13.78
N PHE A 46 -3.51 0.18 12.76
CA PHE A 46 -4.97 0.19 12.69
C PHE A 46 -5.49 -1.21 12.36
N GLU A 47 -6.52 -1.64 13.09
CA GLU A 47 -7.21 -2.91 12.83
C GLU A 47 -8.13 -2.84 11.61
N LYS A 48 -8.51 -4.00 11.05
CA LYS A 48 -9.27 -4.08 9.78
C LYS A 48 -10.48 -3.14 9.74
N THR A 49 -11.31 -3.18 10.77
CA THR A 49 -12.53 -2.37 10.86
C THR A 49 -12.24 -0.86 10.88
N GLN A 50 -11.14 -0.45 11.52
CA GLN A 50 -10.73 0.97 11.57
C GLN A 50 -10.22 1.44 10.21
N ARG A 51 -9.41 0.62 9.53
CA ARG A 51 -8.90 0.95 8.18
C ARG A 51 -10.03 1.12 7.18
N THR A 52 -11.03 0.23 7.20
CA THR A 52 -12.21 0.35 6.34
C THR A 52 -12.93 1.68 6.56
N LYS A 53 -13.17 2.07 7.82
CA LYS A 53 -13.81 3.36 8.13
C LYS A 53 -13.01 4.57 7.63
N ILE A 54 -11.69 4.52 7.70
CA ILE A 54 -10.81 5.62 7.22
C ILE A 54 -10.83 5.68 5.69
N LEU A 55 -10.71 4.54 5.01
CA LEU A 55 -10.65 4.48 3.54
C LEU A 55 -12.00 4.73 2.86
N ASP A 56 -13.11 4.57 3.57
CA ASP A 56 -14.45 4.85 3.06
C ASP A 56 -14.88 6.31 3.27
N GLN A 57 -14.01 7.19 3.80
CA GLN A 57 -14.31 8.63 3.90
C GLN A 57 -14.41 9.25 2.50
N GLU A 58 -15.55 9.90 2.23
CA GLU A 58 -15.91 10.45 0.91
C GLU A 58 -15.03 11.64 0.45
N ASP A 59 -14.24 12.22 1.35
CA ASP A 59 -13.35 13.35 1.04
C ASP A 59 -12.02 12.95 0.36
N LEU A 60 -11.76 11.65 0.18
CA LEU A 60 -10.60 11.15 -0.57
C LEU A 60 -10.87 11.27 -2.08
N LYS A 61 -10.36 12.33 -2.70
CA LYS A 61 -10.71 12.70 -4.09
C LYS A 61 -9.96 11.95 -5.19
N ASP A 62 -8.94 11.15 -4.85
CA ASP A 62 -8.11 10.47 -5.85
C ASP A 62 -7.42 9.22 -5.28
N TYR A 63 -7.99 8.04 -5.56
CA TYR A 63 -7.42 6.74 -5.20
C TYR A 63 -7.96 5.63 -6.10
N ASP A 64 -7.21 4.52 -6.18
CA ASP A 64 -7.65 3.29 -6.84
C ASP A 64 -7.96 2.22 -5.81
N LYS A 65 -9.10 1.53 -5.92
CA LYS A 65 -9.34 0.29 -5.16
C LYS A 65 -8.89 -0.92 -6.00
N VAL A 66 -7.75 -1.50 -5.65
CA VAL A 66 -7.21 -2.71 -6.29
C VAL A 66 -7.73 -3.95 -5.57
N GLN A 67 -8.69 -4.64 -6.21
CA GLN A 67 -9.26 -5.91 -5.73
C GLN A 67 -8.96 -7.01 -6.75
N GLY A 68 -8.32 -8.11 -6.32
CA GLY A 68 -7.86 -9.20 -7.19
C GLY A 68 -6.37 -9.17 -7.54
N GLY A 69 -5.86 -10.24 -8.15
CA GLY A 69 -4.42 -10.40 -8.45
C GLY A 69 -3.57 -10.76 -7.21
N TYR A 70 -2.27 -10.42 -7.23
CA TYR A 70 -1.33 -10.77 -6.16
C TYR A 70 -1.71 -10.14 -4.82
N GLY A 71 -1.97 -10.99 -3.81
CA GLY A 71 -2.62 -10.57 -2.56
C GLY A 71 -1.90 -9.47 -1.77
N LYS A 72 -0.56 -9.34 -1.87
CA LYS A 72 0.17 -8.26 -1.16
C LYS A 72 0.01 -6.88 -1.80
N TYR A 73 -0.29 -6.83 -3.10
CA TYR A 73 -0.48 -5.58 -3.84
C TYR A 73 -1.91 -5.02 -3.70
N GLN A 74 -2.87 -5.84 -3.28
CA GLN A 74 -4.26 -5.42 -3.08
C GLN A 74 -4.37 -4.34 -2.01
N GLY A 75 -5.34 -3.45 -2.17
CA GLY A 75 -5.58 -2.35 -1.24
C GLY A 75 -6.17 -1.12 -1.93
N THR A 76 -6.08 -0.02 -1.21
CA THR A 76 -6.33 1.35 -1.66
C THR A 76 -5.01 2.07 -1.70
#